data_AF-A0A0Q9QZ55-F1
#
_entry.id   AF-A0A0Q9QZ55-F1
#
_cell.length_a   1.000
_cell.length_b   1.000
_cell.length_c   1.000
_cell.angle_alpha   90.00
_cell.angle_beta   90.00
_cell.angle_gamma   90.00
#
_symmetry.space_group_name_H-M   'P 1'
#
loop_
_entity.id
_entity.type
_entity.pdbx_description
1 polymer ?
#
loop_
_entity_poly.entity_id
_entity_poly.type
_entity_poly.pdbx_seq_one_letter_code
_entity_poly.pdbx_strand_id
1 'polypeptide(L)'
;MLSVMENTHDALHDVERAAAAPFVNEPVSQWWYPLLMASFFTAMAAGPLLISQGRGAAGMGLQAVAIIAVGAFYVAHRAKSGTSPRMRSAPDEIKRAYRWLCLAFGGSMAVSVVVWMLLGWQGGLSVIFVMTLAITWAYERILYPRAVQQVRDRLA
;
A
#
# COMPACT_ATOMS: atom_id res chain seq x y z
N MET A 1 8.77 3.35 -46.24
CA MET A 1 9.52 3.63 -44.98
C MET A 1 8.63 4.31 -43.95
N LEU A 2 7.92 5.40 -44.29
CA LEU A 2 6.96 6.07 -43.38
C LEU A 2 5.84 5.15 -42.85
N SER A 3 5.20 4.37 -43.73
CA SER A 3 4.15 3.41 -43.33
C SER A 3 4.62 2.30 -42.38
N VAL A 4 5.91 1.94 -42.38
CA VAL A 4 6.48 0.95 -41.44
C VAL A 4 6.76 1.58 -40.07
N MET A 5 7.20 2.84 -40.04
CA MET A 5 7.42 3.59 -38.80
C MET A 5 6.10 3.89 -38.07
N GLU A 6 5.06 4.28 -38.81
CA GLU A 6 3.72 4.54 -38.27
C GLU A 6 3.14 3.28 -37.59
N ASN A 7 3.20 2.13 -38.28
CA ASN A 7 2.74 0.84 -37.75
C ASN A 7 3.53 0.37 -36.52
N THR A 8 4.82 0.73 -36.42
CA THR A 8 5.65 0.39 -35.25
C THR A 8 5.27 1.23 -34.03
N HIS A 9 4.93 2.51 -34.22
CA HIS A 9 4.53 3.39 -33.12
C HIS A 9 3.20 2.94 -32.51
N ASP A 10 2.23 2.63 -33.35
CA ASP A 10 0.91 2.13 -32.91
C ASP A 10 1.03 0.79 -32.17
N ALA A 11 1.86 -0.13 -32.67
CA ALA A 11 2.10 -1.42 -32.02
C ALA A 11 2.75 -1.26 -30.63
N LEU A 12 3.70 -0.33 -30.47
CA LEU A 12 4.31 -0.04 -29.16
C LEU A 12 3.29 0.56 -28.20
N HIS A 13 2.44 1.45 -28.69
CA HIS A 13 1.41 2.10 -27.88
C HIS A 13 0.36 1.10 -27.36
N ASP A 14 -0.06 0.15 -28.18
CA ASP A 14 -0.96 -0.93 -27.76
C ASP A 14 -0.33 -1.87 -26.72
N VAL A 15 0.97 -2.16 -26.85
CA VAL A 15 1.73 -2.93 -25.85
C VAL A 15 1.80 -2.17 -24.52
N GLU A 16 2.02 -0.86 -24.54
CA GLU A 16 2.02 -0.03 -23.33
C GLU A 16 0.66 -0.01 -22.64
N ARG A 17 -0.45 0.12 -23.40
CA ARG A 17 -1.81 0.01 -22.85
C ARG A 17 -2.05 -1.35 -22.21
N ALA A 18 -1.67 -2.43 -22.88
CA ALA A 18 -1.82 -3.78 -22.36
C ALA A 18 -0.99 -3.99 -21.08
N ALA A 19 0.22 -3.44 -21.00
CA ALA A 19 1.07 -3.51 -19.83
C ALA A 19 0.55 -2.67 -18.63
N ALA A 20 -0.13 -1.55 -18.91
CA ALA A 20 -0.72 -0.68 -17.90
C ALA A 20 -2.08 -1.17 -17.38
N ALA A 21 -2.81 -1.96 -18.17
CA ALA A 21 -4.17 -2.42 -17.86
C ALA A 21 -4.34 -3.04 -16.45
N PRO A 22 -3.41 -3.88 -15.94
CA PRO A 22 -3.53 -4.46 -14.60
C PRO A 22 -3.53 -3.43 -13.46
N PHE A 23 -2.91 -2.26 -13.66
CA PHE A 23 -2.86 -1.20 -12.66
C PHE A 23 -4.02 -0.20 -12.81
N VAL A 24 -4.39 0.08 -14.06
CA VAL A 24 -5.43 1.08 -14.38
C VAL A 24 -6.84 0.55 -14.13
N ASN A 25 -7.03 -0.77 -14.22
CA ASN A 25 -8.32 -1.44 -14.01
C ASN A 25 -8.45 -2.06 -12.62
N GLU A 26 -7.55 -1.73 -11.69
CA GLU A 26 -7.62 -2.25 -10.33
C GLU A 26 -8.87 -1.70 -9.62
N PRO A 27 -9.68 -2.56 -8.98
CA PRO A 27 -10.85 -2.10 -8.25
C PRO A 27 -10.42 -1.21 -7.08
N VAL A 28 -11.20 -0.16 -6.83
CA VAL A 28 -10.99 0.73 -5.68
C VAL A 28 -11.04 -0.09 -4.40
N SER A 29 -10.06 0.10 -3.51
CA SER A 29 -10.01 -0.59 -2.23
C SER A 29 -11.26 -0.31 -1.39
N GLN A 30 -11.62 -1.25 -0.52
CA GLN A 30 -12.78 -1.10 0.35
C GLN A 30 -12.55 0.02 1.38
N TRP A 31 -13.60 0.73 1.79
CA TRP A 31 -13.48 1.92 2.66
C TRP A 31 -12.82 1.64 4.01
N TRP A 32 -12.93 0.41 4.51
CA TRP A 32 -12.34 -0.03 5.77
C TRP A 32 -10.88 -0.51 5.63
N TYR A 33 -10.34 -0.65 4.41
CA TYR A 33 -8.98 -1.15 4.19
C TYR A 33 -7.90 -0.32 4.91
N PRO A 34 -7.94 1.04 4.91
CA PRO A 34 -7.00 1.84 5.69
C PRO A 34 -7.03 1.51 7.19
N LEU A 35 -8.21 1.24 7.75
CA LEU A 35 -8.38 0.86 9.15
C LEU A 35 -7.77 -0.52 9.44
N LEU A 36 -7.95 -1.49 8.53
CA LEU A 36 -7.30 -2.79 8.64
C LEU A 36 -5.78 -2.64 8.66
N MET A 37 -5.21 -1.87 7.74
CA MET A 37 -3.76 -1.66 7.67
C MET A 37 -3.23 -0.95 8.93
N ALA A 38 -3.89 0.12 9.39
CA ALA A 38 -3.53 0.80 10.63
C ALA A 38 -3.54 -0.12 11.84
N SER A 39 -4.56 -0.97 11.95
CA SER A 39 -4.67 -1.96 13.02
C SER A 39 -3.58 -3.01 12.93
N PHE A 40 -3.26 -3.50 11.72
CA PHE A 40 -2.19 -4.45 11.47
C PHE A 40 -0.82 -3.92 11.92
N PHE A 41 -0.42 -2.75 11.44
CA PHE A 41 0.90 -2.19 11.79
C PHE A 41 1.01 -1.88 13.29
N THR A 42 -0.08 -1.39 13.90
CA THR A 42 -0.12 -1.13 15.35
C THR A 42 -0.02 -2.44 16.14
N ALA A 43 -0.72 -3.49 15.73
CA ALA A 43 -0.64 -4.81 16.36
C ALA A 43 0.76 -5.43 16.23
N MET A 44 1.39 -5.29 15.07
CA MET A 44 2.77 -5.75 14.84
C MET A 44 3.78 -5.03 15.74
N ALA A 45 3.59 -3.73 15.99
CA ALA A 45 4.41 -2.95 16.92
C ALA A 45 4.10 -3.22 18.40
N ALA A 46 2.85 -3.52 18.74
CA ALA A 46 2.41 -3.80 20.10
C ALA A 46 2.76 -5.22 20.59
N GLY A 47 2.87 -6.20 19.68
CA GLY A 47 3.21 -7.58 20.02
C GLY A 47 4.52 -7.72 20.81
N PRO A 48 5.66 -7.17 20.34
CA PRO A 48 6.94 -7.24 21.04
C PRO A 48 6.91 -6.58 22.41
N LEU A 49 6.14 -5.48 22.57
CA LEU A 49 5.93 -4.86 23.88
C LEU A 49 5.29 -5.81 24.86
N LEU A 50 4.19 -6.46 24.48
CA LEU A 50 3.49 -7.42 25.33
C LEU A 50 4.39 -8.60 25.68
N ILE A 51 5.19 -9.09 24.73
CA ILE A 51 6.17 -10.16 24.97
C ILE A 51 7.21 -9.72 26.00
N SER A 52 7.77 -8.51 25.86
CA SER A 52 8.77 -7.98 26.80
C SER A 52 8.24 -7.78 28.22
N GLN A 53 6.92 -7.61 28.38
CA GLN A 53 6.24 -7.49 29.67
C GLN A 53 5.82 -8.83 30.29
N GLY A 54 6.32 -9.96 29.76
CA GLY A 54 5.97 -11.31 30.23
C GLY A 54 4.60 -11.81 29.73
N ARG A 55 3.90 -11.04 28.88
CA ARG A 55 2.61 -11.42 28.29
C ARG A 55 2.80 -12.06 26.92
N GLY A 56 3.73 -13.02 26.83
CA GLY A 56 4.18 -13.65 25.58
C GLY A 56 3.03 -14.20 24.73
N ALA A 57 2.14 -14.99 25.34
CA ALA A 57 0.98 -15.56 24.65
C ALA A 57 0.04 -14.49 24.08
N ALA A 58 -0.19 -13.40 24.80
CA ALA A 58 -1.03 -12.30 24.32
C ALA A 58 -0.37 -11.55 23.16
N GLY A 59 0.94 -11.29 23.25
CA GLY A 59 1.68 -10.63 22.17
C GLY A 59 1.75 -11.45 20.89
N MET A 60 2.06 -12.75 21.01
CA MET A 60 2.04 -13.67 19.86
C MET A 60 0.64 -13.84 19.28
N GLY A 61 -0.37 -13.99 20.13
CA GLY A 61 -1.77 -14.09 19.71
C GLY A 61 -2.24 -12.86 18.95
N LEU A 62 -1.90 -11.65 19.41
CA LEU A 62 -2.22 -10.40 18.74
C LEU A 62 -1.60 -10.32 17.33
N GLN A 63 -0.31 -10.68 17.19
CA GLN A 63 0.36 -10.70 15.89
C GLN A 63 -0.22 -11.77 14.97
N ALA A 64 -0.52 -12.96 15.49
CA ALA A 64 -1.13 -14.04 14.71
C ALA A 64 -2.49 -13.62 14.14
N VAL A 65 -3.35 -13.01 14.97
CA VAL A 65 -4.66 -12.49 14.52
C VAL A 65 -4.47 -11.41 13.44
N ALA A 66 -3.53 -10.48 13.62
CA ALA A 66 -3.26 -9.43 12.65
C ALA A 66 -2.77 -10.00 11.30
N ILE A 67 -1.85 -10.97 11.32
CA ILE A 67 -1.34 -11.66 10.13
C ILE A 67 -2.46 -12.42 9.43
N ILE A 68 -3.28 -13.17 10.17
CA ILE A 68 -4.42 -13.93 9.62
C ILE A 68 -5.43 -12.98 8.98
N ALA A 69 -5.78 -11.87 9.63
CA ALA A 69 -6.74 -10.90 9.09
C ALA A 69 -6.26 -10.29 7.77
N VAL A 70 -4.99 -9.87 7.70
CA VAL A 70 -4.39 -9.34 6.47
C VAL A 70 -4.24 -10.43 5.41
N GLY A 71 -3.83 -11.64 5.79
CA GLY A 71 -3.73 -12.79 4.88
C GLY A 71 -5.07 -13.16 4.27
N ALA A 72 -6.14 -13.23 5.07
CA ALA A 72 -7.50 -13.48 4.62
C ALA A 72 -7.98 -12.39 3.66
N PHE A 73 -7.70 -11.12 3.97
CA PHE A 73 -7.97 -10.01 3.06
C PHE A 73 -7.24 -10.19 1.72
N TYR A 74 -5.95 -10.50 1.72
CA TYR A 74 -5.18 -10.69 0.49
C TYR A 74 -5.70 -11.88 -0.34
N VAL A 75 -6.07 -12.99 0.30
CA VAL A 75 -6.65 -14.15 -0.40
C VAL A 75 -7.99 -13.76 -1.03
N ALA A 76 -8.87 -13.07 -0.30
CA ALA A 76 -10.15 -12.61 -0.81
C ALA A 76 -10.01 -11.56 -1.92
N HIS A 77 -9.03 -10.67 -1.80
CA HIS A 77 -8.72 -9.67 -2.83
C HIS A 77 -8.17 -10.33 -4.10
N ARG A 78 -7.20 -11.25 -3.95
CA ARG A 78 -6.61 -11.99 -5.07
C ARG A 78 -7.64 -12.83 -5.82
N ALA A 79 -8.61 -13.41 -5.12
CA ALA A 79 -9.71 -14.14 -5.75
C ALA A 79 -10.55 -13.26 -6.69
N LYS A 80 -10.61 -11.94 -6.45
CA LYS A 80 -11.35 -10.97 -7.28
C LYS A 80 -10.48 -10.36 -8.38
N SER A 81 -9.23 -10.04 -8.07
CA SER A 81 -8.34 -9.28 -8.94
C SER A 81 -7.40 -10.16 -9.78
N GLY A 82 -7.40 -11.48 -9.57
CA GLY A 82 -6.57 -12.44 -10.28
C GLY A 82 -5.11 -12.39 -9.83
N THR A 83 -4.22 -11.88 -10.69
CA THR A 83 -2.78 -11.81 -10.42
C THR A 83 -2.38 -10.40 -10.02
N SER A 84 -1.70 -10.27 -8.87
CA SER A 84 -1.15 -8.99 -8.44
C SER A 84 -0.09 -8.51 -9.44
N PRO A 85 -0.22 -7.29 -9.97
CA PRO A 85 0.73 -6.77 -10.94
C PRO A 85 2.09 -6.55 -10.27
N ARG A 86 3.17 -6.85 -11.00
CA ARG A 86 4.54 -6.69 -10.49
C ARG A 86 4.91 -5.21 -10.53
N MET A 87 5.27 -4.62 -9.40
CA MET A 87 5.63 -3.20 -9.34
C MET A 87 6.78 -2.79 -10.27
N ARG A 88 7.67 -3.73 -10.61
CA ARG A 88 8.77 -3.51 -11.58
C ARG A 88 8.26 -3.10 -12.97
N SER A 89 7.10 -3.61 -13.39
CA SER A 89 6.46 -3.29 -14.67
C SER A 89 5.41 -2.18 -14.57
N ALA A 90 5.27 -1.51 -13.42
CA ALA A 90 4.33 -0.41 -13.26
C ALA A 90 4.76 0.82 -14.09
N PRO A 91 3.80 1.61 -14.62
CA PRO A 91 4.07 2.94 -15.15
C PRO A 91 4.76 3.85 -14.11
N ASP A 92 5.55 4.81 -14.58
CA ASP A 92 6.37 5.67 -13.71
C ASP A 92 5.54 6.56 -12.78
N GLU A 93 4.33 6.93 -13.19
CA GLU A 93 3.34 7.66 -12.39
C GLU A 93 2.96 6.86 -11.13
N ILE A 94 2.66 5.58 -11.31
CA ILE A 94 2.29 4.66 -10.22
C ILE A 94 3.51 4.34 -9.35
N LYS A 95 4.69 4.15 -9.96
CA LYS A 95 5.95 4.00 -9.21
C LYS A 95 6.25 5.23 -8.34
N ARG A 96 5.96 6.44 -8.82
CA ARG A 96 6.15 7.68 -8.05
C ARG A 96 5.19 7.75 -6.88
N ALA A 97 3.91 7.42 -7.07
CA ALA A 97 2.93 7.34 -5.98
C ALA A 97 3.36 6.32 -4.92
N TYR A 98 3.85 5.15 -5.34
CA TYR A 98 4.35 4.13 -4.42
C TYR A 98 5.64 4.52 -3.70
N ARG A 99 6.57 5.21 -4.37
CA ARG A 99 7.76 5.77 -3.71
C ARG A 99 7.37 6.77 -2.62
N TRP A 100 6.40 7.64 -2.89
CA TRP A 100 5.86 8.54 -1.88
C TRP A 100 5.27 7.76 -0.70
N LEU A 101 4.52 6.69 -0.97
CA LEU A 101 3.96 5.82 0.07
C LEU A 101 5.06 5.23 0.97
N CYS A 102 6.13 4.68 0.36
CA CYS A 102 7.27 4.13 1.11
C CYS A 102 7.97 5.19 1.96
N LEU A 103 8.19 6.39 1.40
CA LEU A 103 8.81 7.50 2.12
C LEU A 103 7.93 7.99 3.28
N ALA A 104 6.62 8.09 3.06
CA ALA A 104 5.66 8.49 4.08
C ALA A 104 5.61 7.47 5.23
N PHE A 105 5.63 6.18 4.93
CA PHE A 105 5.73 5.13 5.96
C PHE A 105 7.08 5.16 6.70
N GLY A 106 8.19 5.35 5.99
CA GLY A 106 9.50 5.51 6.63
C GLY A 106 9.53 6.71 7.58
N GLY A 107 9.00 7.84 7.13
CA GLY A 107 8.87 9.06 7.93
C GLY A 107 7.95 8.87 9.13
N SER A 108 6.81 8.19 8.96
CA SER A 108 5.89 7.93 10.07
C SER A 108 6.53 7.05 11.15
N MET A 109 7.30 6.02 10.77
CA MET A 109 8.06 5.22 11.74
C MET A 109 9.07 6.06 12.52
N ALA A 110 9.79 6.97 11.85
CA ALA A 110 10.72 7.87 12.52
C ALA A 110 10.02 8.78 13.54
N VAL A 111 8.89 9.38 13.16
CA VAL A 111 8.08 10.22 14.06
C VAL A 111 7.54 9.39 15.23
N SER A 112 7.04 8.18 14.98
CA SER A 112 6.57 7.28 16.02
C SER A 112 7.64 6.93 17.04
N VAL A 113 8.88 6.68 16.62
CA VAL A 113 10.01 6.43 17.52
C VAL A 113 10.31 7.66 18.38
N VAL A 114 10.34 8.86 17.78
CA VAL A 114 10.56 10.11 18.53
C VAL A 114 9.45 10.30 19.58
N VAL A 115 8.19 10.14 19.20
CA VAL A 115 7.07 10.29 20.13
C VAL A 115 7.08 9.21 21.21
N TRP A 116 7.50 7.99 20.87
CA TRP A 116 7.69 6.93 21.86
C TRP A 116 8.71 7.32 22.92
N MET A 117 9.84 7.89 22.52
CA MET A 117 10.88 8.31 23.47
C MET A 117 10.40 9.45 24.40
N LEU A 118 9.49 10.31 23.92
CA LEU A 118 9.00 11.47 24.66
C LEU A 118 7.78 11.16 25.54
N LEU A 119 6.83 10.38 25.03
CA LEU A 119 5.51 10.14 25.64
C LEU A 119 5.27 8.67 26.03
N GLY A 120 6.27 7.81 25.85
CA GLY A 120 6.16 6.39 26.10
C GLY A 120 5.47 5.62 24.97
N TRP A 121 5.35 4.31 25.18
CA TRP A 121 4.86 3.37 24.18
C TRP A 121 3.43 3.66 23.71
N GLN A 122 2.57 4.20 24.57
CA GLN A 122 1.20 4.58 24.20
C GLN A 122 1.22 5.66 23.12
N GLY A 123 2.03 6.71 23.30
CA GLY A 123 2.18 7.79 22.32
C GLY A 123 2.72 7.28 20.99
N GLY A 124 3.77 6.45 21.02
CA GLY A 124 4.34 5.84 19.82
C GLY A 124 3.33 5.01 19.03
N LEU A 125 2.57 4.13 19.71
CA LEU A 125 1.53 3.31 19.08
C LEU A 125 0.37 4.15 18.51
N SER A 126 -0.08 5.19 19.22
CA SER A 126 -1.12 6.10 18.71
C SER A 126 -0.68 6.79 17.41
N VAL A 127 0.58 7.23 17.33
CA VAL A 127 1.11 7.83 16.10
C VAL A 127 1.21 6.80 14.98
N ILE A 128 1.68 5.57 15.25
CA ILE A 128 1.70 4.50 14.24
C ILE A 128 0.31 4.29 13.65
N PHE A 129 -0.70 4.18 14.51
CA PHE A 129 -2.08 3.95 14.09
C PHE A 129 -2.60 5.11 13.22
N VAL A 130 -2.54 6.34 13.73
CA VAL A 130 -3.10 7.52 13.06
C VAL A 130 -2.37 7.82 11.76
N MET A 131 -1.03 7.76 11.75
CA MET A 131 -0.25 8.03 10.54
C MET A 131 -0.47 6.94 9.49
N THR A 132 -0.46 5.67 9.88
CA THR A 132 -0.75 4.58 8.93
C THR A 132 -2.14 4.73 8.32
N LEU A 133 -3.14 5.01 9.16
CA LEU A 133 -4.50 5.24 8.70
C LEU A 133 -4.56 6.39 7.67
N ALA A 134 -3.97 7.53 8.00
CA ALA A 134 -3.95 8.72 7.14
C ALA A 134 -3.18 8.48 5.84
N ILE A 135 -2.00 7.84 5.91
CA ILE A 135 -1.14 7.55 4.76
C ILE A 135 -1.83 6.56 3.82
N THR A 136 -2.36 5.44 4.34
CA THR A 136 -3.08 4.45 3.52
C THR A 136 -4.33 5.07 2.93
N TRP A 137 -5.09 5.86 3.69
CA TRP A 137 -6.27 6.55 3.16
C TRP A 137 -5.89 7.53 2.04
N ALA A 138 -4.88 8.37 2.23
CA ALA A 138 -4.43 9.35 1.24
C ALA A 138 -3.89 8.67 -0.02
N TYR A 139 -3.14 7.57 0.13
CA TYR A 139 -2.66 6.79 -0.99
C TYR A 139 -3.81 6.22 -1.82
N GLU A 140 -4.72 5.49 -1.17
CA GLU A 140 -5.83 4.78 -1.81
C GLU A 140 -6.87 5.71 -2.43
N ARG A 141 -7.16 6.84 -1.77
CA ARG A 141 -8.27 7.72 -2.15
C ARG A 141 -7.85 8.90 -3.00
N ILE A 142 -6.57 9.29 -2.95
CA ILE A 142 -6.11 10.53 -3.58
C ILE A 142 -4.96 10.26 -4.54
N LEU A 143 -3.86 9.68 -4.07
CA LEU A 143 -2.63 9.59 -4.87
C LEU A 143 -2.72 8.54 -5.96
N TYR A 144 -3.20 7.34 -5.63
CA TYR A 144 -3.31 6.25 -6.59
C TYR A 144 -4.33 6.55 -7.69
N PRO A 145 -5.56 7.04 -7.40
CA PRO A 145 -6.50 7.44 -8.45
C PRO A 145 -5.96 8.54 -9.38
N ARG A 146 -5.21 9.52 -8.83
CA ARG A 146 -4.55 10.55 -9.64
C ARG A 146 -3.47 9.97 -10.54
N ALA A 147 -2.65 9.05 -10.05
CA ALA A 147 -1.64 8.38 -10.86
C ALA A 147 -2.27 7.52 -11.96
N VAL A 148 -3.37 6.82 -11.67
CA VAL A 148 -4.14 6.06 -12.67
C VAL A 148 -4.71 6.99 -13.74
N GLN A 149 -5.25 8.15 -13.36
CA GLN A 149 -5.77 9.11 -14.33
C GLN A 149 -4.66 9.66 -15.23
N GLN A 150 -3.48 9.99 -14.68
CA GLN A 150 -2.33 10.43 -15.47
C GLN A 150 -1.89 9.38 -16.49
N VAL A 151 -1.90 8.09 -16.11
CA VAL A 151 -1.61 7.00 -17.04
C VAL A 151 -2.67 6.91 -18.14
N ARG A 152 -3.96 7.07 -17.80
CA ARG A 152 -5.05 7.09 -18.79
C ARG A 152 -4.91 8.25 -19.77
N ASP A 153 -4.64 9.45 -19.28
CA ASP A 153 -4.51 10.66 -20.10
C ASP A 153 -3.30 10.58 -21.05
N ARG A 154 -2.23 9.90 -20.64
CA ARG A 154 -1.04 9.68 -21.47
C ARG A 154 -1.26 8.63 -22.57
N LEU A 155 -2.14 7.66 -22.33
CA LEU A 155 -2.38 6.49 -23.18
C LEU A 155 -3.66 6.58 -24.03
N ALA A 156 -4.45 7.65 -23.84
CA ALA A 156 -5.62 7.98 -24.63
C ALA A 156 -5.20 8.60 -25.98
#